data_AF-A0A955XPT6-F1
#
_entry.id   AF-A0A955XPT6-F1
#
_cell.length_a   1.000
_cell.length_b   1.000
_cell.length_c   1.000
_cell.angle_alpha   90.00
_cell.angle_beta   90.00
_cell.angle_gamma   90.00
#
_symmetry.space_group_name_H-M   'P 1'
#
loop_
_entity.id
_entity.type
_entity.pdbx_description
1 polymer ?
#
loop_
_entity_poly.entity_id
_entity_poly.type
_entity_poly.pdbx_seq_one_letter_code
_entity_poly.pdbx_strand_id
1 'polypeptide(L)' 'MTPTPPYSPEVIRQHGLTPDEYARVEALLGRAPTWPELGVFSVMWSEHCAYK' A
#
# COMPACT_ATOMS: atom_id res chain seq x y z
N MET A 1 -4.38 13.17 15.76
CA MET A 1 -5.49 12.64 14.94
C MET A 1 -4.86 11.70 13.93
N THR A 2 -4.87 10.39 14.19
CA THR A 2 -4.35 9.40 13.25
C THR A 2 -5.22 9.44 11.99
N PRO A 3 -4.64 9.61 10.78
CA PRO A 3 -5.43 9.48 9.57
C PRO A 3 -5.92 8.03 9.51
N THR A 4 -7.24 7.86 9.46
CA THR A 4 -7.82 6.56 9.13
C THR A 4 -7.30 6.17 7.75
N PRO A 5 -6.67 5.00 7.57
CA PRO A 5 -6.21 4.59 6.26
C PRO A 5 -7.44 4.55 5.32
N PRO A 6 -7.42 5.20 4.15
CA PRO A 6 -8.56 5.20 3.24
C PRO A 6 -8.87 3.81 2.66
N TYR A 7 -7.95 2.85 2.82
CA TYR A 7 -8.15 1.48 2.36
C TYR A 7 -8.07 0.48 3.51
N SER A 8 -8.99 -0.48 3.48
CA SER A 8 -8.99 -1.62 4.39
C SER A 8 -7.78 -2.52 4.16
N PRO A 9 -7.31 -3.27 5.18
CA PRO A 9 -6.20 -4.22 5.02
C PRO A 9 -6.45 -5.30 3.96
N GLU A 10 -7.72 -5.66 3.70
CA GLU A 10 -8.12 -6.53 2.58
C GLU A 10 -7.72 -5.93 1.22
N VAL A 11 -8.03 -4.65 0.99
CA VAL A 11 -7.72 -3.94 -0.26
C VAL A 11 -6.21 -3.85 -0.46
N ILE A 12 -5.49 -3.49 0.61
CA ILE A 12 -4.01 -3.41 0.58
C ILE A 12 -3.41 -4.77 0.17
N ARG A 13 -3.93 -5.88 0.72
CA ARG A 13 -3.52 -7.25 0.36
C ARG A 13 -3.92 -7.63 -1.07
N GLN A 14 -5.08 -7.21 -1.55
CA GLN A 14 -5.49 -7.43 -2.94
C GLN A 14 -4.57 -6.73 -3.94
N HIS A 15 -3.94 -5.62 -3.53
CA HIS A 15 -2.90 -4.93 -4.29
C HIS A 15 -1.49 -5.51 -4.06
N GLY A 16 -1.35 -6.67 -3.42
CA GLY A 16 -0.04 -7.29 -3.20
C GLY A 16 0.88 -6.50 -2.27
N LEU A 17 0.32 -5.57 -1.49
CA LEU A 17 1.04 -4.78 -0.51
C LEU A 17 0.78 -5.34 0.89
N THR A 18 1.79 -5.25 1.75
CA THR A 18 1.63 -5.45 3.19
C THR A 18 1.18 -4.14 3.86
N PRO A 19 0.53 -4.19 5.04
CA PRO A 19 0.20 -2.99 5.80
C PRO A 19 1.43 -2.15 6.16
N ASP A 20 2.60 -2.78 6.29
CA ASP A 20 3.88 -2.12 6.58
C ASP A 20 4.41 -1.34 5.37
N GLU A 21 4.29 -1.93 4.18
CA GLU A 21 4.54 -1.25 2.91
C GLU A 21 3.59 -0.08 2.71
N TYR A 22 2.29 -0.28 2.95
CA TYR A 22 1.33 0.81 2.85
C TYR A 22 1.68 1.97 3.79
N ALA A 23 2.04 1.69 5.05
CA ALA A 23 2.49 2.70 5.99
C ALA A 23 3.77 3.43 5.52
N ARG A 24 4.70 2.71 4.87
CA ARG A 24 5.88 3.32 4.23
C ARG A 24 5.50 4.22 3.06
N VAL A 25 4.54 3.83 2.23
CA VAL A 25 4.03 4.67 1.13
C VAL A 25 3.39 5.94 1.69
N GLU A 26 2.58 5.84 2.74
CA GLU A 26 1.99 6.99 3.41
C GLU A 26 3.05 7.92 4.01
N ALA A 27 4.10 7.35 4.62
CA ALA A 27 5.22 8.11 5.17
C ALA A 27 6.06 8.80 4.08
N LEU A 28 6.28 8.13 2.94
CA LEU A 28 7.00 8.68 1.79
C LEU A 28 6.24 9.82 1.13
N LEU A 29 4.92 9.68 0.99
CA LEU A 29 4.06 10.69 0.38
C LEU A 29 3.65 11.80 1.35
N GLY A 30 3.72 11.55 2.66
CA GLY A 30 3.16 12.41 3.70
C GLY A 30 1.63 12.52 3.67
N ARG A 31 0.97 11.67 2.87
CA ARG A 31 -0.48 11.61 2.65
C ARG A 31 -0.87 10.20 2.24
N ALA A 32 -2.16 9.90 2.30
CA ALA A 32 -2.64 8.62 1.82
C ALA A 32 -2.57 8.54 0.27
N PRO A 33 -2.05 7.43 -0.29
CA PRO A 33 -1.92 7.26 -1.74
C PRO A 33 -3.30 7.18 -2.42
N THR A 34 -3.39 7.71 -3.64
CA THR A 34 -4.58 7.53 -4.48
C THR A 34 -4.62 6.13 -5.12
N TRP A 35 -5.78 5.73 -5.63
CA TRP A 35 -5.95 4.44 -6.33
C TRP A 35 -4.90 4.13 -7.40
N PRO A 36 -4.57 5.06 -8.34
CA PRO A 36 -3.52 4.80 -9.32
C PRO A 36 -2.12 4.73 -8.71
N GLU A 37 -1.81 5.56 -7.70
CA GLU A 37 -0.54 5.49 -6.98
C GLU A 37 -0.38 4.14 -6.29
N LEU A 38 -1.45 3.64 -5.66
CA LEU A 38 -1.47 2.33 -5.02
C LEU A 38 -1.19 1.20 -6.03
N GLY A 39 -1.68 1.32 -7.27
CA GLY A 39 -1.34 0.40 -8.38
C GLY A 39 0.13 0.49 -8.81
N VAL A 40 0.73 1.69 -8.81
CA VAL A 40 2.15 1.87 -9.10
C VAL A 40 3.02 1.28 -8.00
N PHE A 41 2.73 1.58 -6.73
CA PHE A 41 3.44 1.02 -5.58
C PHE A 41 3.25 -0.50 -5.50
N SER A 42 2.05 -0.99 -5.82
CA SER A 42 1.75 -2.41 -5.96
C SER A 42 2.74 -3.07 -6.92
N VAL A 43 2.89 -2.63 -8.16
CA VAL A 43 3.84 -3.25 -9.11
C VAL A 43 5.29 -3.07 -8.67
N MET A 44 5.63 -1.87 -8.17
CA MET A 44 7.00 -1.53 -7.80
C MET A 44 7.51 -2.35 -6.61
N TRP A 45 6.63 -2.72 -5.67
CA TRP A 45 6.98 -3.45 -4.44
C TRP A 45 6.44 -4.89 -4.41
N SER A 46 5.56 -5.28 -5.35
CA SER A 46 5.07 -6.67 -5.55
C SER A 46 6.14 -7.66 -6.02
N GLU A 47 7.42 -7.29 -6.04
CA GLU A 47 8.50 -8.28 -6.15
C GLU A 47 8.47 -9.31 -4.99
N HIS A 48 7.67 -9.06 -3.94
CA HIS A 48 7.33 -10.04 -2.91
C HIS A 48 6.14 -10.97 -3.26
N CYS A 49 5.85 -11.21 -4.53
CA CYS A 49 5.19 -12.45 -4.96
C CYS A 49 6.17 -13.66 -4.97
N ALA A 50 7.29 -13.56 -4.26
CA ALA A 50 8.07 -14.72 -3.86
C ALA A 50 7.36 -15.44 -2.71
N TYR A 51 6.93 -16.68 -2.99
CA TYR A 51 6.39 -17.71 -2.10
C TYR A 51 4.89 -17.66 -1.75
N LYS A 52 4.09 -18.23 -2.67
CA LYS A 52 3.28 -19.39 -2.30
C LYS A 52 4.03 -20.65 -2.70
#